data_AF-A0A3E2NW76-F1
#
_entry.id   AF-A0A3E2NW76-F1
#
_cell.length_a   1.000
_cell.length_b   1.000
_cell.length_c   1.000
_cell.angle_alpha   90.00
_cell.angle_beta   90.00
_cell.angle_gamma   90.00
#
_symmetry.space_group_name_H-M   'P 1'
#
loop_
_entity.id
_entity.type
_entity.pdbx_description
1 polymer ?
#
loop_
_entity_poly.entity_id
_entity_poly.type
_entity_poly.pdbx_seq_one_letter_code
_entity_poly.pdbx_strand_id
1 'polypeptide(L)'
;MMTFNIGESYEVACAEIQMDDGRIYDIPIFDHLHADNAFDFPHEHYHIDGRFYMEPRMLHHFSLRHGRTSAVIPVKGQTSYKLIGICKKQLRCTGHATGLIVPDPPNEKQKPKVDMYRRWYDSFVGKRCTGRKCPHLGTAMLESNGILVCPLHNLVADVESLCIVPYSKS
;
A
#
# COMPACT_ATOMS: atom_id res chain seq x y z
N MET A 1 -18.24 5.04 -2.99
CA MET A 1 -16.96 4.61 -2.39
C MET A 1 -17.27 3.36 -1.59
N MET A 2 -16.56 2.26 -1.78
CA MET A 2 -16.86 1.02 -1.05
C MET A 2 -16.29 1.16 0.37
N THR A 3 -17.17 1.13 1.36
CA THR A 3 -16.78 1.12 2.78
C THR A 3 -16.61 -0.34 3.19
N PHE A 4 -15.48 -0.68 3.79
CA PHE A 4 -15.22 -2.01 4.34
C PHE A 4 -15.44 -2.00 5.86
N ASN A 5 -16.30 -2.88 6.34
CA ASN A 5 -16.59 -3.08 7.75
C ASN A 5 -15.71 -4.21 8.29
N ILE A 6 -15.10 -4.00 9.46
CA ILE A 6 -14.29 -5.02 10.13
C ILE A 6 -15.16 -6.22 10.47
N GLY A 7 -14.68 -7.42 10.15
CA GLY A 7 -15.38 -8.69 10.40
C GLY A 7 -16.18 -9.22 9.21
N GLU A 8 -16.53 -8.36 8.24
CA GLU A 8 -17.22 -8.76 7.01
C GLU A 8 -16.24 -9.27 5.95
N SER A 9 -16.76 -10.11 5.04
CA SER A 9 -15.99 -10.66 3.91
C SER A 9 -16.34 -9.96 2.62
N TYR A 10 -15.32 -9.71 1.80
CA TYR A 10 -15.46 -9.03 0.51
C TYR A 10 -14.64 -9.74 -0.56
N GLU A 11 -15.10 -9.64 -1.80
CA GLU A 11 -14.31 -10.07 -2.95
C GLU A 11 -13.18 -9.05 -3.19
N VAL A 12 -11.93 -9.51 -3.08
CA VAL A 12 -10.75 -8.67 -3.19
C VAL A 12 -9.75 -9.25 -4.19
N ALA A 13 -8.97 -8.38 -4.83
CA ALA A 13 -7.85 -8.81 -5.66
C ALA A 13 -6.74 -9.40 -4.78
N CYS A 14 -6.19 -10.54 -5.20
CA CYS A 14 -5.08 -11.20 -4.53
C CYS A 14 -3.99 -11.55 -5.54
N ALA A 15 -2.74 -11.40 -5.12
CA ALA A 15 -1.60 -12.02 -5.78
C ALA A 15 -1.43 -13.44 -5.26
N GLU A 16 -1.50 -14.43 -6.14
CA GLU A 16 -1.19 -15.81 -5.82
C GLU A 16 0.33 -15.99 -5.89
N ILE A 17 0.96 -16.26 -4.74
CA ILE A 17 2.40 -16.49 -4.65
C ILE A 17 2.69 -17.92 -4.19
N GLN A 18 3.71 -18.53 -4.79
CA GLN A 18 4.25 -19.82 -4.37
C GLN A 18 5.57 -19.60 -3.63
N MET A 19 5.63 -20.04 -2.37
CA MET A 19 6.86 -20.01 -1.58
C MET A 19 7.77 -21.18 -1.95
N ASP A 20 9.04 -21.13 -1.51
CA ASP A 20 10.05 -22.17 -1.77
C ASP A 20 9.66 -23.56 -1.23
N ASP A 21 8.77 -23.64 -0.25
CA ASP A 21 8.22 -24.90 0.28
C ASP A 21 7.05 -25.47 -0.54
N GLY A 22 6.76 -24.85 -1.69
CA GLY A 22 5.71 -25.25 -2.62
C GLY A 22 4.31 -24.80 -2.24
N ARG A 23 4.10 -24.21 -1.05
CA ARG A 23 2.78 -23.71 -0.62
C ARG A 23 2.41 -22.45 -1.37
N ILE A 24 1.12 -22.35 -1.70
CA ILE A 24 0.52 -21.19 -2.36
C ILE A 24 -0.21 -20.35 -1.31
N TYR A 25 0.00 -19.04 -1.37
CA TYR A 25 -0.68 -18.07 -0.52
C TYR A 25 -1.36 -17.01 -1.38
N ASP A 26 -2.54 -16.57 -0.95
CA ASP A 26 -3.28 -15.46 -1.54
C ASP A 26 -2.96 -14.18 -0.76
N ILE A 27 -2.28 -13.22 -1.39
CA ILE A 27 -1.90 -11.96 -0.75
C ILE A 27 -2.82 -10.85 -1.25
N PRO A 28 -3.69 -10.25 -0.41
CA PRO A 28 -4.52 -9.14 -0.85
C PRO A 28 -3.69 -7.96 -1.35
N ILE A 29 -4.10 -7.38 -2.49
CA ILE A 29 -3.38 -6.30 -3.18
C ILE A 29 -4.33 -5.20 -3.68
N PHE A 30 -3.77 -4.02 -3.91
CA PHE A 30 -4.35 -3.05 -4.83
C PHE A 30 -4.03 -3.46 -6.26
N ASP A 31 -5.07 -3.70 -7.06
CA ASP A 31 -4.98 -4.09 -8.48
C ASP A 31 -4.58 -2.89 -9.35
N HIS A 32 -3.35 -2.43 -9.15
CA HIS A 32 -2.76 -1.27 -9.79
C HIS A 32 -1.28 -1.53 -10.02
N LEU A 33 -0.96 -2.22 -11.12
CA LEU A 33 0.41 -2.52 -11.50
C LEU A 33 1.15 -1.23 -11.91
N HIS A 34 2.27 -0.95 -11.25
CA HIS A 34 3.11 0.21 -11.58
C HIS A 34 4.56 0.01 -11.16
N ALA A 35 5.43 0.93 -11.60
CA ALA A 35 6.81 1.05 -11.15
C ALA A 35 7.01 2.39 -10.43
N ASP A 36 7.91 2.40 -9.46
CA ASP A 36 8.12 3.48 -8.51
C ASP A 36 9.48 4.14 -8.77
N ASN A 37 9.65 4.66 -10.00
CA ASN A 37 10.91 5.27 -10.45
C ASN A 37 11.37 6.43 -9.55
N ALA A 38 10.43 7.15 -8.94
CA ALA A 38 10.71 8.23 -8.01
C ALA A 38 11.36 7.75 -6.70
N PHE A 39 11.28 6.45 -6.40
CA PHE A 39 11.87 5.82 -5.21
C PHE A 39 13.03 4.87 -5.55
N ASP A 40 13.62 4.99 -6.75
CA ASP A 40 14.64 4.08 -7.26
C ASP A 40 14.18 2.60 -7.21
N PHE A 41 12.90 2.38 -7.53
CA PHE A 41 12.29 1.05 -7.61
C PHE A 41 11.65 0.86 -8.99
N PRO A 42 12.46 0.58 -10.03
CA PRO A 42 11.99 0.54 -11.41
C PRO A 42 11.22 -0.74 -11.78
N HIS A 43 11.04 -1.65 -10.83
CA HIS A 43 10.37 -2.92 -11.06
C HIS A 43 8.86 -2.76 -10.93
N GLU A 44 8.12 -3.28 -11.90
CA GLU A 44 6.67 -3.35 -11.82
C GLU A 44 6.25 -4.23 -10.63
N HIS A 45 5.31 -3.72 -9.84
CA HIS A 45 4.86 -4.37 -8.62
C HIS A 45 3.41 -4.00 -8.26
N TYR A 46 2.83 -4.81 -7.38
CA TYR A 46 1.57 -4.52 -6.70
C TYR A 46 1.83 -4.11 -5.25
N HIS A 47 1.01 -3.20 -4.73
CA HIS A 47 1.01 -2.85 -3.31
C HIS A 47 0.06 -3.76 -2.55
N ILE A 48 0.46 -4.17 -1.35
CA ILE A 48 -0.31 -5.05 -0.48
C ILE A 48 -1.45 -4.27 0.17
N ASP A 49 -2.66 -4.82 0.14
CA ASP A 49 -3.81 -4.27 0.86
C ASP A 49 -3.95 -4.93 2.24
N GLY A 50 -3.32 -4.33 3.25
CA GLY A 50 -3.27 -4.88 4.60
C GLY A 50 -4.57 -4.77 5.41
N ARG A 51 -5.67 -4.29 4.80
CA ARG A 51 -7.00 -4.27 5.43
C ARG A 51 -7.59 -5.66 5.57
N PHE A 52 -7.20 -6.60 4.72
CA PHE A 52 -7.78 -7.93 4.65
C PHE A 52 -6.93 -8.97 5.35
N TYR A 53 -7.58 -10.03 5.81
CA TYR A 53 -6.92 -11.17 6.45
C TYR A 53 -5.82 -11.73 5.54
N MET A 54 -4.68 -11.99 6.17
CA MET A 54 -3.53 -12.63 5.56
C MET A 54 -3.00 -13.67 6.54
N GLU A 55 -2.51 -14.79 6.03
CA GLU A 55 -1.96 -15.87 6.86
C GLU A 55 -0.77 -15.35 7.72
N PRO A 56 -0.67 -15.73 9.02
CA PRO A 56 0.34 -15.19 9.93
C PRO A 56 1.80 -15.22 9.47
N ARG A 57 2.24 -16.27 8.77
CA ARG A 57 3.59 -16.33 8.22
C ARG A 57 3.78 -15.27 7.13
N MET A 58 2.76 -15.01 6.32
CA MET A 58 2.80 -13.97 5.29
C MET A 58 2.79 -12.56 5.89
N LEU A 59 2.06 -12.34 6.99
CA LEU A 59 2.15 -11.09 7.75
C LEU A 59 3.59 -10.81 8.18
N HIS A 60 4.29 -11.82 8.69
CA HIS A 60 5.70 -11.71 9.07
C HIS A 60 6.61 -11.51 7.86
N HIS A 61 6.42 -12.31 6.80
CA HIS A 61 7.22 -12.25 5.57
C HIS A 61 7.18 -10.85 4.94
N PHE A 62 6.00 -10.25 4.84
CA PHE A 62 5.81 -8.90 4.31
C PHE A 62 5.94 -7.80 5.35
N SER A 63 6.36 -8.12 6.58
CA SER A 63 6.51 -7.14 7.67
C SER A 63 5.29 -6.24 7.85
N LEU A 64 4.08 -6.79 7.70
CA LEU A 64 2.83 -6.04 7.83
C LEU A 64 2.62 -5.64 9.29
N ARG A 65 2.41 -4.34 9.54
CA ARG A 65 2.16 -3.78 10.87
C ARG A 65 0.93 -2.89 10.83
N HIS A 66 -0.10 -3.26 11.58
CA HIS A 66 -1.38 -2.52 11.62
C HIS A 66 -1.95 -2.21 10.22
N GLY A 67 -1.89 -3.19 9.32
CA GLY A 67 -2.35 -3.06 7.93
C GLY A 67 -1.41 -2.31 6.98
N ARG A 68 -0.28 -1.77 7.46
CA ARG A 68 0.69 -1.04 6.64
C ARG A 68 1.96 -1.85 6.42
N THR A 69 2.61 -1.68 5.26
CA THR A 69 3.89 -2.32 4.95
C THR A 69 4.69 -1.50 3.93
N SER A 70 6.00 -1.69 3.90
CA SER A 70 6.89 -1.20 2.85
C SER A 70 7.24 -2.27 1.83
N ALA A 71 6.70 -3.48 2.00
CA ALA A 71 6.85 -4.56 1.05
C ALA A 71 5.82 -4.42 -0.08
N VAL A 72 6.25 -4.85 -1.26
CA VAL A 72 5.45 -4.90 -2.47
C VAL A 72 5.54 -6.31 -3.06
N ILE A 73 4.72 -6.61 -4.06
CA ILE A 73 4.78 -7.86 -4.83
C ILE A 73 5.36 -7.56 -6.22
N PRO A 74 6.68 -7.70 -6.46
CA PRO A 74 7.26 -7.50 -7.77
C PRO A 74 6.84 -8.59 -8.75
N VAL A 75 6.64 -8.22 -10.02
CA VAL A 75 6.31 -9.19 -11.08
C VAL A 75 7.54 -10.02 -11.48
N LYS A 76 8.75 -9.49 -11.26
CA LYS A 76 10.03 -10.12 -11.64
C LYS A 76 11.10 -9.90 -10.58
N GLY A 77 12.14 -10.74 -10.61
CA GLY A 77 13.36 -10.54 -9.83
C GLY A 77 13.26 -10.89 -8.35
N GLN A 78 12.15 -11.51 -7.92
CA GLN A 78 11.99 -11.97 -6.55
C GLN A 78 12.50 -13.41 -6.40
N THR A 79 13.24 -13.68 -5.33
CA THR A 79 13.89 -14.97 -5.07
C THR A 79 13.21 -15.76 -3.96
N SER A 80 12.45 -15.12 -3.08
CA SER A 80 11.81 -15.77 -1.93
C SER A 80 10.42 -16.36 -2.21
N TYR A 81 9.83 -16.02 -3.35
CA TYR A 81 8.57 -16.58 -3.85
C TYR A 81 8.43 -16.34 -5.35
N LYS A 82 7.53 -17.10 -5.97
CA LYS A 82 7.12 -16.93 -7.37
C LYS A 82 5.69 -16.39 -7.44
N LEU A 83 5.49 -15.27 -8.14
CA LEU A 83 4.15 -14.82 -8.50
C LEU A 83 3.56 -15.76 -9.56
N ILE A 84 2.41 -16.37 -9.25
CA ILE A 84 1.67 -17.26 -10.16
C ILE A 84 0.71 -16.43 -11.03
N GLY A 85 -0.06 -15.54 -10.40
CA GLY A 85 -1.08 -14.76 -11.09
C GLY A 85 -1.86 -13.85 -10.14
N ILE A 86 -2.87 -13.16 -10.69
CA ILE A 86 -3.81 -12.35 -9.93
C ILE A 86 -5.18 -13.02 -9.98
N CYS A 87 -5.83 -13.15 -8.82
CA CYS A 87 -7.15 -13.76 -8.68
C CYS A 87 -8.07 -12.90 -7.81
N LYS A 88 -9.33 -13.33 -7.68
CA LYS A 88 -10.29 -12.77 -6.72
C LYS A 88 -10.57 -13.78 -5.61
N LYS A 89 -10.57 -13.33 -4.35
CA LYS A 89 -10.88 -14.17 -3.18
C LYS A 89 -11.84 -13.45 -2.24
N GLN A 90 -12.67 -14.22 -1.55
CA GLN A 90 -13.48 -13.71 -0.45
C GLN A 90 -12.63 -13.65 0.82
N LEU A 91 -12.19 -12.45 1.21
CA LEU A 91 -11.37 -12.25 2.40
C LEU A 91 -12.08 -11.38 3.43
N ARG A 92 -11.88 -11.72 4.70
CA ARG A 92 -12.41 -10.95 5.84
C ARG A 92 -11.62 -9.65 6.01
N CYS A 93 -12.30 -8.52 6.13
CA CYS A 93 -11.70 -7.25 6.53
C CYS A 93 -11.31 -7.30 8.01
N THR A 94 -10.04 -7.04 8.31
CA THR A 94 -9.45 -7.06 9.65
C THR A 94 -9.07 -5.66 10.16
N GLY A 95 -9.10 -4.63 9.30
CA GLY A 95 -8.78 -3.26 9.71
C GLY A 95 -9.06 -2.23 8.62
N HIS A 96 -8.97 -0.96 8.98
CA HIS A 96 -9.20 0.17 8.06
C HIS A 96 -7.91 0.77 7.49
N ALA A 97 -6.76 0.47 8.11
CA ALA A 97 -5.47 1.03 7.72
C ALA A 97 -4.82 0.21 6.59
N THR A 98 -4.16 0.91 5.68
CA THR A 98 -3.41 0.33 4.56
C THR A 98 -2.32 1.28 4.07
N GLY A 99 -1.50 0.82 3.13
CA GLY A 99 -0.49 1.61 2.44
C GLY A 99 0.89 1.59 3.08
N LEU A 100 1.75 2.46 2.55
CA LEU A 100 3.17 2.49 2.88
C LEU A 100 3.43 2.78 4.37
N ILE A 101 4.26 1.95 5.01
CA ILE A 101 4.86 2.28 6.31
C ILE A 101 6.22 2.94 6.11
N VAL A 102 6.37 4.17 6.61
CA VAL A 102 7.64 4.90 6.63
C VAL A 102 8.20 4.83 8.05
N PRO A 103 9.43 4.33 8.27
CA PRO A 103 10.02 4.26 9.61
C PRO A 103 10.16 5.64 10.25
N ASP A 104 9.71 5.75 11.51
CA ASP A 104 9.87 6.95 12.33
C ASP A 104 10.10 6.57 13.81
N PRO A 105 11.28 6.84 14.39
CA PRO A 105 12.47 7.42 13.76
C PRO A 105 13.17 6.43 12.81
N PRO A 106 13.80 6.89 11.70
CA PRO A 106 14.61 6.04 10.84
C PRO A 106 15.99 5.75 11.46
N ASN A 107 16.51 4.54 11.24
CA ASN A 107 17.92 4.24 11.51
C ASN A 107 18.85 4.80 10.42
N GLU A 108 20.17 4.81 10.65
CA GLU A 108 21.16 5.39 9.71
C GLU A 108 21.06 4.82 8.28
N LYS A 109 20.75 3.53 8.12
CA LYS A 109 20.61 2.91 6.80
C LYS A 109 19.30 3.31 6.10
N GLN A 110 18.27 3.66 6.87
CA GLN A 110 16.95 4.03 6.36
C GLN A 110 16.85 5.52 6.02
N LYS A 111 17.63 6.39 6.68
CA LYS A 111 17.57 7.85 6.49
C LYS A 111 17.56 8.29 5.02
N PRO A 112 18.45 7.81 4.12
CA PRO A 112 18.45 8.27 2.73
C PRO A 112 17.13 7.98 2.00
N LYS A 113 16.51 6.81 2.25
CA LYS A 113 15.23 6.44 1.64
C LYS A 113 14.06 7.22 2.24
N VAL A 114 14.08 7.46 3.56
CA VAL A 114 13.06 8.28 4.23
C VAL A 114 13.14 9.74 3.76
N ASP A 115 14.34 10.30 3.61
CA ASP A 115 14.52 11.65 3.08
C ASP A 115 14.07 11.77 1.61
N MET A 116 14.38 10.76 0.79
CA MET A 116 13.87 10.68 -0.57
C MET A 116 12.34 10.64 -0.59
N TYR A 117 11.72 9.80 0.24
CA TYR A 117 10.27 9.75 0.36
C TYR A 117 9.67 11.09 0.80
N ARG A 118 10.25 11.74 1.81
CA ARG A 118 9.78 13.05 2.30
C ARG A 118 9.85 14.13 1.22
N ARG A 119 10.96 14.23 0.50
CA ARG A 119 11.09 15.16 -0.64
C ARG A 119 10.07 14.86 -1.75
N TRP A 120 9.86 13.58 -2.04
CA TRP A 120 8.84 13.16 -3.00
C TRP A 120 7.44 13.58 -2.52
N TYR A 121 7.10 13.30 -1.26
CA TYR A 121 5.82 13.66 -0.66
C TYR A 121 5.59 15.18 -0.73
N ASP A 122 6.59 15.98 -0.34
CA ASP A 122 6.53 17.44 -0.33
C ASP A 122 6.25 18.02 -1.72
N SER A 123 6.70 17.35 -2.79
CA SER A 123 6.40 17.75 -4.17
C SER A 123 4.90 17.62 -4.53
N PHE A 124 4.10 16.95 -3.70
CA PHE A 124 2.65 16.83 -3.87
C PHE A 124 1.84 17.78 -2.98
N VAL A 125 2.44 18.39 -1.96
CA VAL A 125 1.74 19.29 -1.04
C VAL A 125 1.04 20.41 -1.81
N GLY A 126 -0.24 20.64 -1.50
CA GLY A 126 -1.10 21.60 -2.18
C GLY A 126 -1.71 21.12 -3.51
N LYS A 127 -1.28 19.98 -4.06
CA LYS A 127 -1.96 19.39 -5.24
C LYS A 127 -3.33 18.86 -4.84
N ARG A 128 -4.31 19.02 -5.74
CA ARG A 128 -5.70 18.58 -5.51
C ARG A 128 -5.92 17.12 -5.89
N CYS A 129 -6.66 16.42 -5.04
CA CYS A 129 -7.17 15.06 -5.26
C CYS A 129 -8.50 15.11 -6.05
N THR A 130 -8.45 15.53 -7.31
CA THR A 130 -9.65 15.68 -8.16
C THR A 130 -10.44 14.38 -8.23
N GLY A 131 -11.73 14.44 -7.92
CA GLY A 131 -12.59 13.25 -7.87
C GLY A 131 -12.19 12.24 -6.79
N ARG A 132 -11.54 12.70 -5.70
CA ARG A 132 -10.99 11.87 -4.61
C ARG A 132 -9.95 10.85 -5.10
N LYS A 133 -9.19 11.22 -6.14
CA LYS A 133 -8.09 10.43 -6.68
C LYS A 133 -6.74 11.04 -6.32
N CYS A 134 -5.78 10.19 -6.00
CA CYS A 134 -4.41 10.57 -5.70
C CYS A 134 -3.76 11.30 -6.89
N PRO A 135 -3.10 12.46 -6.69
CA PRO A 135 -2.42 13.18 -7.76
C PRO A 135 -1.17 12.50 -8.31
N HIS A 136 -0.70 11.40 -7.70
CA HIS A 136 0.43 10.61 -8.19
C HIS A 136 0.01 9.68 -9.34
N LEU A 137 -0.81 8.66 -9.03
CA LEU A 137 -1.19 7.61 -9.99
C LEU A 137 -2.69 7.56 -10.28
N GLY A 138 -3.46 8.56 -9.84
CA GLY A 138 -4.92 8.60 -10.05
C GLY A 138 -5.69 7.51 -9.28
N THR A 139 -5.04 6.79 -8.37
CA THR A 139 -5.68 5.76 -7.53
C THR A 139 -6.69 6.42 -6.59
N ALA A 140 -7.82 5.76 -6.34
CA ALA A 140 -8.80 6.27 -5.39
C ALA A 140 -8.18 6.41 -3.99
N MET A 141 -8.30 7.60 -3.40
CA MET A 141 -7.93 7.83 -2.00
C MET A 141 -8.91 7.05 -1.11
N LEU A 142 -8.53 6.74 0.12
CA LEU A 142 -9.39 6.15 1.13
C LEU A 142 -9.71 7.19 2.20
N GLU A 143 -10.97 7.32 2.61
CA GLU A 143 -11.31 8.20 3.72
C GLU A 143 -11.15 7.46 5.05
N SER A 144 -10.46 8.08 6.01
CA SER A 144 -10.27 7.57 7.36
C SER A 144 -10.09 8.74 8.32
N ASN A 145 -10.87 8.80 9.41
CA ASN A 145 -10.76 9.85 10.44
C ASN A 145 -10.79 11.29 9.89
N GLY A 146 -11.63 11.57 8.89
CA GLY A 146 -11.76 12.91 8.31
C GLY A 146 -10.61 13.33 7.39
N ILE A 147 -9.71 12.41 7.03
CA ILE A 147 -8.66 12.64 6.03
C ILE A 147 -8.78 11.64 4.88
N LEU A 148 -8.25 12.03 3.72
CA LEU A 148 -8.08 11.15 2.57
C LEU A 148 -6.64 10.61 2.55
N VAL A 149 -6.47 9.31 2.39
CA VAL A 149 -5.16 8.64 2.39
C VAL A 149 -4.99 7.84 1.11
N CYS A 150 -3.89 8.06 0.39
CA CYS A 150 -3.52 7.24 -0.76
C CYS A 150 -3.16 5.83 -0.29
N PRO A 151 -3.82 4.78 -0.80
CA PRO A 151 -3.58 3.42 -0.35
C PRO A 151 -2.23 2.84 -0.79
N LEU A 152 -1.54 3.48 -1.74
CA LEU A 152 -0.25 3.00 -2.25
C LEU A 152 0.89 3.63 -1.44
N HIS A 153 1.04 4.95 -1.57
CA HIS A 153 2.21 5.69 -1.07
C HIS A 153 1.88 6.63 0.09
N ASN A 154 0.73 6.47 0.76
CA ASN A 154 0.35 7.19 1.98
C ASN A 154 0.39 8.74 1.86
N LEU A 155 0.18 9.31 0.67
CA LEU A 155 -0.16 10.73 0.51
C LEU A 155 -1.46 11.05 1.25
N VAL A 156 -1.46 12.09 2.08
CA VAL A 156 -2.65 12.50 2.86
C VAL A 156 -3.19 13.82 2.34
N ALA A 157 -4.52 13.89 2.16
CA ALA A 157 -5.26 15.10 1.83
C ALA A 157 -6.32 15.42 2.87
N ASP A 158 -6.57 16.71 3.02
CA ASP A 158 -7.71 17.22 3.76
C ASP A 158 -9.02 16.94 2.99
N VAL A 159 -10.06 16.48 3.68
CA VAL A 159 -11.30 16.00 3.04
C VAL A 159 -12.14 17.15 2.46
N GLU A 160 -12.01 18.36 3.01
CA GLU A 160 -12.79 19.53 2.58
C GLU A 160 -12.15 20.23 1.38
N SER A 161 -10.87 20.59 1.48
CA SER A 161 -10.12 21.27 0.43
C SER A 161 -9.70 20.32 -0.71
N LEU A 162 -9.63 19.01 -0.42
CA LEU A 162 -9.08 17.95 -1.27
C LEU A 162 -7.59 18.17 -1.61
N CYS A 163 -6.87 18.99 -0.86
CA CYS A 163 -5.47 19.27 -1.08
C CYS A 163 -4.57 18.35 -0.24
N ILE A 164 -3.46 17.89 -0.82
CA ILE A 164 -2.42 17.18 -0.07
C ILE A 164 -1.87 18.11 1.02
N VAL A 165 -1.84 17.60 2.26
CA VAL A 165 -1.32 18.32 3.44
C VAL A 165 0.12 17.90 3.74
N PRO A 166 0.93 18.76 4.39
CA PRO A 166 2.31 18.42 4.78
C PRO A 166 2.41 17.13 5.58
N TYR A 167 3.50 16.36 5.39
CA TYR A 167 3.73 15.09 6.09
C TYR A 167 3.77 15.23 7.63
N SER A 168 4.20 16.38 8.15
CA SER A 168 4.17 16.66 9.59
C SER A 168 2.76 16.74 10.19
N LYS A 169 1.74 16.82 9.32
CA LYS A 169 0.32 16.85 9.67
C LYS A 169 -0.42 15.59 9.23
N SER A 170 0.29 14.58 8.69
CA SER A 170 -0.27 13.30 8.24
C SER A 170 -0.26 12.23 9.31
#